data_AF-A0A7Y1XXH1-F1
#
_entry.id   AF-A0A7Y1XXH1-F1
#
_cell.length_a   1.000
_cell.length_b   1.000
_cell.length_c   1.000
_cell.angle_alpha   90.00
_cell.angle_beta   90.00
_cell.angle_gamma   90.00
#
_symmetry.space_group_name_H-M   'P 1'
#
loop_
_entity.id
_entity.type
_entity.pdbx_description
1 polymer ?
#
loop_
_entity_poly.entity_id
_entity_poly.type
_entity_poly.pdbx_seq_one_letter_code
_entity_poly.pdbx_strand_id
1 'polypeptide(L)' 'PFARWEKVKKYTLLQEEFTIEGGELTPTLKLKRKAIYSKYGDLMKDLYGEA' A
#
# COMPACT_ATOMS: atom_id res chain seq x y z
N PRO A 1 -2.73 -6.51 23.54
CA PRO A 1 -1.46 -6.69 22.80
C PRO A 1 -1.70 -7.43 21.48
N PHE A 2 -1.15 -6.97 20.36
CA PHE A 2 -1.30 -7.65 19.06
C PHE A 2 -0.60 -9.00 19.06
N ALA A 3 -1.24 -10.01 18.46
CA ALA A 3 -0.66 -11.33 18.27
C ALA A 3 0.56 -11.24 17.33
N ARG A 4 1.45 -12.24 17.40
CA ARG A 4 2.68 -12.25 16.59
C ARG A 4 2.42 -12.15 15.08
N TRP A 5 1.28 -12.69 14.61
CA TRP A 5 0.89 -12.67 13.20
C TRP A 5 0.25 -11.35 12.74
N GLU A 6 -0.19 -10.49 13.66
CA GLU A 6 -0.78 -9.19 13.34
C GLU A 6 0.27 -8.08 13.15
N LYS A 7 1.53 -8.37 13.48
CA LYS A 7 2.64 -7.42 13.34
C LYS A 7 3.09 -7.33 11.88
N VAL A 8 3.28 -6.10 11.40
CA VAL A 8 3.91 -5.82 10.10
C VAL A 8 5.33 -6.38 10.09
N LYS A 9 5.65 -7.24 9.11
CA LYS A 9 6.95 -7.93 9.01
C LYS A 9 7.92 -7.26 8.04
N LYS A 10 7.39 -6.68 6.96
CA LYS A 10 8.14 -5.99 5.91
C LYS A 10 7.33 -4.80 5.42
N TYR A 11 8.02 -3.75 4.98
CA TYR A 11 7.41 -2.57 4.36
C TYR A 11 8.37 -1.98 3.33
N THR A 12 7.80 -1.28 2.35
CA THR A 12 8.54 -0.52 1.33
C THR A 12 8.19 0.95 1.50
N LEU A 13 9.20 1.82 1.39
CA LEU A 13 8.97 3.26 1.40
C LEU A 13 8.61 3.71 -0.03
N LEU A 14 7.47 4.38 -0.14
CA LEU A 14 7.08 5.05 -1.38
C LEU A 14 7.72 6.45 -1.42
N GLN A 15 8.12 6.89 -2.60
CA GLN A 15 8.65 8.24 -2.79
C GLN A 15 7.56 9.32 -2.76
N GLU A 16 6.34 8.94 -3.18
CA GLU A 16 5.20 9.84 -3.27
C GLU A 16 4.17 9.52 -2.19
N GLU A 17 3.50 10.56 -1.70
CA GLU A 17 2.36 10.43 -0.80
C GLU A 17 1.08 10.06 -1.56
N PHE A 18 0.12 9.47 -0.86
CA PHE A 18 -1.21 9.23 -1.42
C PHE A 18 -2.00 10.53 -1.46
N THR A 19 -2.63 10.80 -2.60
CA THR A 19 -3.37 12.05 -2.82
C THR A 19 -4.79 11.77 -3.32
N ILE A 20 -5.64 12.80 -3.28
CA ILE A 20 -6.97 12.72 -3.88
C ILE A 20 -6.84 12.85 -5.41
N GLU A 21 -5.98 13.75 -5.91
CA GLU A 21 -5.74 13.92 -7.35
C GLU A 21 -5.11 12.69 -8.01
N GLY A 22 -4.18 12.02 -7.31
CA GLY A 22 -3.56 10.77 -7.77
C GLY A 22 -4.50 9.56 -7.74
N GLY A 23 -5.68 9.71 -7.11
CA GLY A 23 -6.72 8.70 -7.09
C GLY A 23 -6.50 7.58 -6.08
N GLU A 24 -5.46 7.65 -5.24
CA GLU A 24 -5.22 6.71 -4.14
C GLU A 24 -6.18 6.95 -2.97
N LEU A 25 -6.71 8.17 -2.83
CA LEU A 25 -7.65 8.55 -1.77
C LEU A 25 -9.06 8.85 -2.29
N THR A 26 -10.05 8.65 -1.43
CA THR A 26 -11.40 9.23 -1.60
C THR A 26 -11.37 10.73 -1.24
N PRO A 27 -12.39 11.51 -1.63
CA PRO A 27 -12.54 12.88 -1.15
C PRO A 27 -12.59 13.01 0.39
N THR A 28 -12.89 11.90 1.08
CA THR A 28 -12.90 11.77 2.54
C THR A 28 -11.62 11.16 3.11
N LEU A 29 -10.51 11.15 2.34
CA LEU A 29 -9.18 10.64 2.72
C LEU A 29 -9.10 9.14 3.06
N LYS A 30 -10.07 8.34 2.62
CA LYS A 30 -10.02 6.88 2.77
C LYS A 30 -9.21 6.27 1.62
N LEU A 31 -8.45 5.22 1.93
CA LEU A 31 -7.65 4.49 0.93
C LEU A 31 -8.53 3.78 -0.10
N LYS A 32 -8.25 4.00 -1.39
CA LYS A 32 -8.82 3.25 -2.52
C LYS A 32 -7.91 2.08 -2.86
N ARG A 33 -8.08 0.96 -2.15
CA ARG A 33 -7.26 -0.25 -2.29
C ARG A 33 -7.03 -0.69 -3.74
N LYS A 34 -8.09 -0.73 -4.56
CA LYS A 34 -7.99 -1.16 -5.97
C LYS A 34 -7.04 -0.28 -6.79
N ALA A 35 -7.10 1.04 -6.60
CA ALA A 35 -6.22 1.98 -7.29
C ALA A 35 -4.77 1.82 -6.82
N ILE A 36 -4.56 1.74 -5.49
CA ILE A 36 -3.24 1.54 -4.88
C ILE A 36 -2.61 0.22 -5.36
N TYR A 37 -3.35 -0.88 -5.35
CA TYR A 37 -2.85 -2.18 -5.83
C TYR A 37 -2.51 -2.17 -7.32
N SER A 38 -3.28 -1.45 -8.13
CA SER A 38 -2.99 -1.32 -9.57
C SER A 38 -1.72 -0.50 -9.83
N LYS A 39 -1.46 0.55 -9.03
CA LYS A 39 -0.30 1.46 -9.20
C LYS A 39 0.99 0.88 -8.63
N TYR A 40 0.92 0.21 -7.48
CA TYR A 40 2.10 -0.28 -6.75
C TYR A 40 2.20 -1.81 -6.71
N GLY A 41 1.48 -2.51 -7.59
CA GLY A 41 1.41 -3.97 -7.59
C GLY A 41 2.77 -4.64 -7.71
N ASP A 42 3.68 -4.09 -8.52
CA ASP A 42 5.02 -4.66 -8.70
C ASP A 42 5.90 -4.49 -7.46
N LEU A 43 5.80 -3.36 -6.74
CA LEU A 43 6.47 -3.18 -5.45
C LEU A 43 5.96 -4.17 -4.40
N MET A 44 4.68 -4.55 -4.46
CA MET A 44 4.13 -5.56 -3.55
C MET A 44 4.63 -6.96 -3.88
N LYS A 45 4.72 -7.33 -5.17
CA LYS A 45 5.30 -8.60 -5.60
C LYS A 45 6.75 -8.71 -5.13
N ASP A 46 7.54 -7.66 -5.30
CA ASP A 46 8.93 -7.59 -4.84
C ASP A 46 9.02 -7.73 -3.30
N LEU A 47 8.14 -7.07 -2.54
CA LEU A 47 8.10 -7.18 -1.07
C LEU A 47 7.92 -8.64 -0.59
N TYR A 48 7.14 -9.42 -1.32
CA TYR A 48 6.90 -10.85 -1.04
C TYR A 48 7.88 -11.79 -1.73
N GLY A 49 8.74 -11.31 -2.63
CA GLY A 49 9.69 -12.12 -3.39
C GLY A 49 9.01 -12.98 -4.45
N GLU A 50 7.90 -12.51 -5.02
CA GLU A 50 7.16 -13.16 -6.11
C GLU A 50 7.61 -12.69 -7.51
N ALA A 51 8.77 -12.01 -7.58
CA ALA A 51 9.37 -11.49 -8.81
C ALA A 51 10.38 -12.45 -9.42
#